data_AF-A0A1I1DYI8-F1
#
_entry.id   AF-A0A1I1DYI8-F1
#
_cell.length_a   1.000
_cell.length_b   1.000
_cell.length_c   1.000
_cell.angle_alpha   90.00
_cell.angle_beta   90.00
_cell.angle_gamma   90.00
#
_symmetry.space_group_name_H-M   'P 1'
#
loop_
_entity.id
_entity.type
_entity.pdbx_description
1 polymer ?
#
loop_
_entity_poly.entity_id
_entity_poly.type
_entity_poly.pdbx_seq_one_letter_code
_entity_poly.pdbx_strand_id
1 'polypeptide(L)'
;MTTYTHNQNGGKFELLDQGQLVDGLDAQLVSYQAEDAEAPAMMTLEKWQAEYRPLAALECHHCGGTGKDPKRKSAREGQGLDCGYCHGSTLLDAKGDAITRDNETSDQLRDYITGLKNQIHHLQHELDYVKSVPGVSQTIESFKAQGITNAMAEAYRKEENQIGPGGACYRGD
;
A
#
# COMPACT_ATOMS: atom_id res chain seq x y z
N MET A 1 -7.64 -9.65 10.95
CA MET A 1 -6.26 -9.27 10.61
C MET A 1 -6.18 -9.09 9.11
N THR A 2 -5.54 -8.02 8.65
CA THR A 2 -5.40 -7.73 7.21
C THR A 2 -4.16 -8.46 6.70
N THR A 3 -4.33 -9.38 5.75
CA THR A 3 -3.22 -10.06 5.08
C THR A 3 -2.65 -9.16 3.98
N TYR A 4 -1.33 -9.08 3.92
CA TYR A 4 -0.56 -8.35 2.91
C TYR A 4 0.15 -9.32 1.98
N THR A 5 0.46 -8.85 0.78
CA THR A 5 1.25 -9.56 -0.24
C THR A 5 2.35 -8.65 -0.76
N HIS A 6 3.51 -9.22 -1.11
CA HIS A 6 4.58 -8.47 -1.75
C HIS A 6 4.24 -8.21 -3.22
N ASN A 7 4.42 -6.99 -3.69
CA ASN A 7 4.00 -6.52 -5.02
C ASN A 7 4.58 -7.36 -6.18
N GLN A 8 5.87 -7.75 -6.08
CA GLN A 8 6.55 -8.54 -7.11
C GLN A 8 6.55 -10.06 -6.86
N ASN A 9 6.78 -10.49 -5.62
CA ASN A 9 7.06 -11.89 -5.29
C ASN A 9 5.84 -12.64 -4.74
N GLY A 10 4.74 -11.93 -4.45
CA GLY A 10 3.58 -12.51 -3.79
C GLY A 10 3.88 -12.87 -2.34
N GLY A 11 3.24 -13.92 -1.86
CA GLY A 11 3.38 -14.39 -0.48
C GLY A 11 2.35 -13.77 0.47
N LYS A 12 2.27 -14.31 1.68
CA LYS A 12 1.36 -13.84 2.73
C LYS A 12 2.16 -13.29 3.90
N PHE A 13 1.82 -12.06 4.26
CA PHE A 13 2.45 -11.34 5.35
C PHE A 13 1.36 -10.76 6.24
N GLU A 14 1.59 -10.78 7.55
CA GLU A 14 0.72 -10.15 8.53
C GLU A 14 1.43 -8.93 9.10
N LEU A 15 0.73 -7.80 9.09
CA LEU A 15 1.17 -6.59 9.78
C LEU A 15 0.85 -6.77 11.27
N LEU A 16 1.89 -6.83 12.10
CA LEU A 16 1.75 -7.05 13.54
C LEU A 16 1.63 -5.73 14.30
N ASP A 17 2.50 -4.76 13.97
CA ASP A 17 2.53 -3.46 14.62
C ASP A 17 3.07 -2.37 13.68
N GLN A 18 2.58 -1.15 13.88
CA GLN A 18 3.01 0.07 13.17
C GLN A 18 3.16 1.17 14.22
N GLY A 19 4.38 1.47 14.68
CA GLY A 19 4.48 2.51 15.70
C GLY A 19 5.74 2.62 16.55
N GLN A 20 6.93 2.44 15.98
CA GLN A 20 8.14 2.96 16.64
C GLN A 20 8.82 4.01 15.78
N LEU A 21 8.78 5.26 16.26
CA LEU A 21 9.83 6.22 15.97
C LEU A 21 11.08 5.70 16.68
N VAL A 22 12.12 5.42 15.91
CA VAL A 22 13.41 5.07 16.47
C VAL A 22 14.10 6.37 16.86
N ASP A 23 14.52 6.47 18.12
CA ASP A 23 15.17 7.68 18.62
C ASP A 23 16.42 7.99 17.77
N GLY A 24 16.46 9.19 17.16
CA GLY A 24 17.50 9.59 16.21
C GLY A 24 17.23 9.27 14.72
N LEU A 25 16.08 8.70 14.36
CA LEU A 25 15.63 8.49 12.99
C LEU A 25 14.19 9.01 12.83
N ASP A 26 13.97 9.92 11.88
CA ASP A 26 12.64 10.38 11.46
C ASP A 26 11.89 9.30 10.62
N ALA A 27 12.04 8.03 10.99
CA ALA A 27 11.47 6.89 10.29
C ALA A 27 10.58 6.08 11.23
N GLN A 28 9.35 5.83 10.80
CA GLN A 28 8.46 4.89 11.46
C GLN A 28 8.82 3.47 11.07
N LEU A 29 8.90 2.56 12.05
CA LEU A 29 9.07 1.14 11.81
C LEU A 29 7.74 0.38 11.81
N VAL A 30 7.74 -0.69 11.03
CA VAL A 30 6.69 -1.68 10.89
C VAL A 30 7.25 -3.05 11.27
N SER A 31 6.54 -3.77 12.14
CA SER A 31 6.79 -5.19 12.41
C SER A 31 5.79 -6.04 11.65
N TYR A 32 6.31 -7.05 10.94
CA TYR A 32 5.50 -7.94 10.12
C TYR A 32 6.02 -9.38 10.23
N GLN A 33 5.17 -10.35 9.91
CA GLN A 33 5.54 -11.76 9.89
C GLN A 33 5.07 -12.42 8.60
N ALA A 34 5.95 -13.17 7.95
CA ALA A 34 5.57 -14.02 6.82
C ALA A 34 4.96 -15.33 7.35
N GLU A 35 4.01 -15.93 6.62
CA GLU A 35 3.31 -17.17 7.02
C GLU A 35 4.27 -18.32 7.38
N ASP A 36 5.39 -18.44 6.65
CA ASP A 36 6.40 -19.48 6.83
C ASP A 36 7.60 -19.03 7.72
N ALA A 37 7.54 -17.85 8.37
CA ALA A 37 8.65 -17.31 9.16
C ALA A 37 8.50 -17.57 10.68
N GLU A 38 9.57 -18.05 11.31
CA GLU A 38 9.61 -18.36 12.75
C GLU A 38 9.61 -17.10 13.64
N ALA A 39 10.05 -15.96 13.12
CA ALA A 39 10.15 -14.72 13.88
C ALA A 39 9.66 -13.51 13.06
N PRO A 40 9.09 -12.49 13.73
CA PRO A 40 8.77 -11.21 13.11
C PRO A 40 10.01 -10.53 12.54
N ALA A 41 9.85 -9.92 11.37
CA ALA A 41 10.81 -9.02 10.77
C ALA A 41 10.38 -7.56 10.99
N MET A 42 11.33 -6.64 10.81
CA MET A 42 11.09 -5.20 10.90
C MET A 42 11.60 -4.49 9.65
N MET A 43 10.89 -3.45 9.22
CA MET A 43 11.35 -2.53 8.17
C MET A 43 10.76 -1.14 8.37
N THR A 44 11.19 -0.16 7.57
CA THR A 44 10.57 1.17 7.58
C THR A 44 9.17 1.13 6.97
N LEU A 45 8.27 1.98 7.47
CA LEU A 45 6.91 2.11 6.95
C LEU A 45 6.89 2.50 5.47
N GLU A 46 7.80 3.37 5.06
CA GLU A 46 7.96 3.77 3.65
C GLU A 46 8.26 2.56 2.76
N LYS A 47 9.23 1.73 3.17
CA LYS A 47 9.58 0.51 2.43
C LYS A 47 8.41 -0.48 2.42
N TRP A 48 7.72 -0.64 3.54
CA TRP A 48 6.53 -1.48 3.64
C TRP A 48 5.45 -1.06 2.64
N GLN A 49 5.11 0.22 2.58
CA GLN A 49 4.11 0.75 1.67
C GLN A 49 4.53 0.66 0.19
N ALA A 50 5.83 0.73 -0.10
CA ALA A 50 6.35 0.59 -1.46
C ALA A 50 6.36 -0.86 -1.97
N GLU A 51 6.66 -1.82 -1.08
CA GLU A 51 6.88 -3.23 -1.46
C GLU A 51 5.67 -4.12 -1.20
N TYR A 52 4.76 -3.74 -0.31
CA TYR A 52 3.64 -4.55 0.13
C TYR A 52 2.32 -3.82 -0.04
N ARG A 53 1.27 -4.59 -0.30
CA ARG A 53 -0.11 -4.10 -0.35
C ARG A 53 -1.06 -5.07 0.35
N PRO A 54 -2.21 -4.59 0.85
CA PRO A 54 -3.27 -5.47 1.30
C PRO A 54 -3.67 -6.42 0.17
N LEU A 55 -3.81 -7.70 0.51
CA LEU A 55 -4.37 -8.70 -0.40
C LEU A 55 -5.88 -8.44 -0.51
N ALA A 56 -6.38 -8.27 -1.74
CA ALA A 56 -7.80 -8.02 -1.95
C ALA A 56 -8.62 -9.30 -1.68
N ALA A 57 -9.90 -9.13 -1.31
CA ALA A 57 -10.76 -10.24 -0.88
C ALA A 57 -10.89 -11.37 -1.91
N LEU A 58 -10.88 -11.02 -3.19
CA LEU A 58 -10.99 -11.98 -4.30
C LEU A 58 -9.63 -12.35 -4.88
N GLU A 59 -8.52 -11.87 -4.34
CA GLU A 59 -7.21 -12.29 -4.84
C GLU A 59 -6.84 -13.67 -4.34
N CYS A 60 -6.14 -14.42 -5.19
CA CYS A 60 -5.69 -15.75 -4.88
C CYS A 60 -4.71 -15.73 -3.72
N HIS A 61 -5.16 -16.23 -2.57
CA HIS A 61 -4.37 -16.35 -1.36
C HIS A 61 -3.18 -17.32 -1.52
N HIS A 62 -3.23 -18.28 -2.45
CA HIS A 62 -2.12 -19.20 -2.69
C HIS A 62 -0.91 -18.54 -3.38
N CYS A 63 -1.14 -17.63 -4.32
CA CYS A 63 -0.05 -16.92 -5.01
C CYS A 63 0.11 -15.46 -4.56
N GLY A 64 -0.69 -15.01 -3.58
CA GLY A 64 -0.72 -13.62 -3.14
C GLY A 64 -1.08 -12.66 -4.28
N GLY A 65 -1.95 -13.07 -5.20
CA GLY A 65 -2.37 -12.25 -6.33
C GLY A 65 -1.37 -12.13 -7.49
N THR A 66 -0.23 -12.82 -7.47
CA THR A 66 0.77 -12.75 -8.56
C THR A 66 0.44 -13.64 -9.76
N GLY A 67 -0.44 -14.63 -9.58
CA GLY A 67 -0.75 -15.64 -10.59
C GLY A 67 0.35 -16.68 -10.79
N LYS A 68 1.50 -16.53 -10.13
CA LYS A 68 2.63 -17.46 -10.20
C LYS A 68 2.78 -18.20 -8.87
N ASP A 69 3.11 -19.47 -8.94
CA ASP A 69 3.41 -20.25 -7.76
C ASP A 69 4.80 -19.87 -7.22
N PRO A 70 4.91 -19.32 -6.00
CA PRO A 70 6.21 -18.93 -5.44
C PRO A 70 7.10 -20.14 -5.13
N LYS A 71 6.50 -21.33 -4.94
CA LYS A 71 7.19 -22.59 -4.60
C LYS A 71 7.54 -23.41 -5.85
N ARG A 72 6.84 -23.22 -6.97
CA ARG A 72 7.11 -23.95 -8.23
C ARG A 72 7.81 -23.07 -9.27
N LYS A 73 9.10 -23.35 -9.48
CA LYS A 73 9.89 -22.78 -10.57
C LYS A 73 10.03 -23.78 -11.71
N SER A 74 9.94 -23.31 -12.94
CA SER A 74 10.22 -24.14 -14.11
C SER A 74 11.73 -24.37 -14.26
N ALA A 75 12.12 -25.55 -14.75
CA ALA A 75 13.52 -25.92 -14.96
C ALA A 75 14.18 -25.15 -16.13
N ARG A 76 13.38 -24.51 -16.99
CA ARG A 76 13.84 -23.63 -18.06
C ARG A 76 13.54 -22.19 -17.63
N GLU A 77 14.56 -21.36 -17.54
CA GLU A 77 14.47 -19.88 -17.43
C GLU A 77 14.07 -19.28 -16.08
N GLY A 78 13.90 -20.08 -15.02
CA GLY A 78 13.62 -19.52 -13.68
C GLY A 78 12.30 -18.75 -13.58
N GLN A 79 11.45 -18.84 -14.60
CA GLN A 79 10.10 -18.29 -14.58
C GLN A 79 9.23 -19.13 -13.64
N GLY A 80 8.50 -18.45 -12.76
CA GLY A 80 7.49 -19.06 -11.91
C GLY A 80 6.42 -19.74 -12.77
N LEU A 81 6.06 -20.96 -12.41
CA LEU A 81 4.94 -21.66 -13.06
C LEU A 81 3.63 -20.98 -12.64
N ASP A 82 2.59 -21.10 -13.47
CA ASP A 82 1.28 -20.60 -13.10
C ASP A 82 0.81 -21.26 -11.80
N CYS A 83 0.17 -20.46 -10.95
CA CYS A 83 -0.37 -20.92 -9.69
C CYS A 83 -1.31 -22.10 -9.96
N GLY A 84 -1.03 -23.25 -9.34
CA GLY A 84 -1.85 -24.45 -9.52
C GLY A 84 -3.28 -24.30 -8.98
N TYR A 85 -3.52 -23.31 -8.12
CA TYR A 85 -4.82 -23.05 -7.54
C TYR A 85 -5.65 -22.13 -8.45
N CYS A 86 -5.24 -20.88 -8.67
CA CYS A 86 -6.00 -19.95 -9.53
C CYS A 86 -5.71 -20.10 -11.03
N HIS A 87 -4.87 -21.05 -11.44
CA HIS A 87 -4.47 -21.29 -12.83
C HIS A 87 -3.96 -20.02 -13.55
N GLY A 88 -3.29 -19.13 -12.81
CA GLY A 88 -2.77 -17.87 -13.35
C GLY A 88 -3.77 -16.70 -13.39
N SER A 89 -5.04 -16.91 -13.08
CA SER A 89 -6.08 -15.86 -13.13
C SER A 89 -5.93 -14.75 -12.09
N THR A 90 -5.09 -14.97 -11.07
CA THR A 90 -4.88 -14.13 -9.86
C THR A 90 -6.11 -13.94 -8.97
N LEU A 91 -7.30 -14.33 -9.42
CA LEU A 91 -8.58 -14.09 -8.76
C LEU A 91 -9.28 -15.40 -8.37
N LEU A 92 -10.09 -15.31 -7.33
CA LEU A 92 -10.96 -16.33 -6.78
C LEU A 92 -12.38 -15.78 -6.70
N ASP A 93 -13.34 -16.68 -6.64
CA ASP A 93 -14.72 -16.29 -6.41
C ASP A 93 -14.97 -15.89 -4.94
N ALA A 94 -16.19 -15.45 -4.63
CA ALA A 94 -16.59 -15.09 -3.28
C ALA A 94 -16.57 -16.26 -2.28
N LYS A 95 -16.50 -17.51 -2.75
CA LYS A 95 -16.37 -18.73 -1.93
C LYS A 95 -14.90 -19.14 -1.76
N GLY A 96 -13.97 -18.48 -2.46
CA GLY A 96 -12.55 -18.78 -2.46
C GLY A 96 -12.13 -19.81 -3.52
N ASP A 97 -13.03 -20.21 -4.43
CA ASP A 97 -12.73 -21.17 -5.48
C ASP A 97 -12.06 -20.51 -6.69
N ALA A 98 -11.23 -21.29 -7.39
CA ALA A 98 -10.57 -20.84 -8.60
C ALA A 98 -11.58 -20.54 -9.71
N ILE A 99 -11.45 -19.37 -10.32
CA ILE A 99 -12.26 -19.01 -11.46
C ILE A 99 -11.71 -19.74 -12.69
N THR A 100 -12.35 -20.85 -13.06
CA THR A 100 -11.84 -21.79 -14.07
C THR A 100 -12.54 -21.67 -15.43
N ARG A 101 -13.62 -20.87 -15.53
CA ARG A 101 -14.42 -20.73 -16.76
C ARG A 101 -14.73 -19.27 -17.06
N ASP A 102 -14.51 -18.88 -18.32
CA ASP A 102 -14.66 -17.50 -18.82
C ASP A 102 -16.00 -16.82 -18.47
N ASN A 103 -17.09 -17.59 -18.40
CA ASN A 103 -18.42 -17.07 -18.08
C ASN A 103 -18.61 -16.82 -16.57
N GLU A 104 -18.05 -17.67 -15.71
CA GLU A 104 -18.05 -17.47 -14.25
C GLU A 104 -17.15 -16.28 -13.88
N THR A 105 -16.03 -16.10 -14.60
CA THR A 105 -15.19 -14.90 -14.48
C THR A 105 -15.94 -13.63 -14.82
N SER A 106 -16.75 -13.64 -15.88
CA SER A 106 -17.43 -12.45 -16.35
C SER A 106 -18.54 -12.00 -15.41
N ASP A 107 -19.34 -12.94 -14.89
CA ASP A 107 -20.42 -12.63 -13.94
C ASP A 107 -19.87 -12.19 -12.58
N GLN A 108 -18.80 -12.84 -12.09
CA GLN A 108 -18.18 -12.46 -10.83
C GLN A 108 -17.42 -11.12 -10.92
N LEU A 109 -16.74 -10.85 -12.03
CA LEU A 109 -16.15 -9.54 -12.30
C LEU A 109 -17.25 -8.47 -12.38
N ARG A 110 -18.40 -8.78 -12.98
CA ARG A 110 -19.54 -7.86 -13.04
C ARG A 110 -20.09 -7.55 -11.65
N ASP A 111 -20.23 -8.55 -10.79
CA ASP A 111 -20.68 -8.37 -9.41
C ASP A 111 -19.66 -7.58 -8.59
N TYR A 112 -18.37 -7.89 -8.73
CA TYR A 112 -17.29 -7.16 -8.07
C TYR A 112 -17.22 -5.69 -8.51
N ILE A 113 -17.26 -5.43 -9.82
CA ILE A 113 -17.30 -4.07 -10.37
C ILE A 113 -18.54 -3.32 -9.88
N THR A 114 -19.68 -3.99 -9.78
CA THR A 114 -20.92 -3.40 -9.24
C THR A 114 -20.77 -3.06 -7.76
N GLY A 115 -20.16 -3.94 -6.97
CA GLY A 115 -19.81 -3.69 -5.56
C GLY A 115 -18.89 -2.48 -5.40
N LEU A 116 -17.82 -2.40 -6.18
CA LEU A 116 -16.91 -1.26 -6.18
C LEU A 116 -17.62 0.06 -6.55
N LYS A 117 -18.48 0.05 -7.58
CA LYS A 117 -19.27 1.22 -7.95
C LYS A 117 -20.16 1.71 -6.81
N ASN A 118 -20.81 0.78 -6.11
CA ASN A 118 -21.66 1.13 -4.97
C ASN A 118 -20.85 1.73 -3.81
N GLN A 119 -19.66 1.18 -3.52
CA GLN A 119 -18.76 1.74 -2.52
C GLN A 119 -18.28 3.15 -2.90
N ILE A 120 -17.91 3.37 -4.16
CA ILE A 120 -17.52 4.70 -4.66
C ILE A 120 -18.68 5.69 -4.50
N HIS A 121 -19.90 5.30 -4.87
CA HIS A 121 -21.07 6.16 -4.69
C HIS A 121 -21.35 6.49 -3.23
N HIS A 122 -21.19 5.51 -2.33
CA HIS A 122 -21.36 5.75 -0.91
C HIS A 122 -20.32 6.74 -0.37
N LEU A 123 -19.04 6.53 -0.68
CA LEU A 123 -17.96 7.44 -0.29
C LEU A 123 -18.12 8.84 -0.88
N GLN A 124 -18.60 8.96 -2.12
CA GLN A 124 -18.92 10.25 -2.72
C GLN A 124 -20.04 10.96 -1.95
N HIS A 125 -21.09 10.23 -1.58
CA HIS A 125 -22.18 10.80 -0.79
C HIS A 125 -21.72 11.25 0.60
N GLU A 126 -20.86 10.47 1.27
CA GLU A 126 -20.26 10.88 2.55
C GLU A 126 -19.39 12.13 2.40
N LEU A 127 -18.57 12.18 1.35
CA LEU A 127 -17.73 13.35 1.06
C LEU A 127 -18.58 14.60 0.81
N ASP A 128 -19.65 14.47 0.02
CA ASP A 128 -20.57 15.56 -0.28
C ASP A 128 -21.33 16.01 0.96
N TYR A 129 -21.73 15.07 1.82
CA TYR A 129 -22.31 15.38 3.12
C TYR A 129 -21.33 16.18 3.99
N VAL A 130 -20.08 15.73 4.14
CA VAL A 130 -19.04 16.42 4.92
C VAL A 130 -18.78 17.82 4.36
N LYS A 131 -18.73 18.00 3.03
CA LYS A 131 -18.60 19.31 2.39
C LYS A 131 -19.81 20.22 2.61
N SER A 132 -21.00 19.65 2.76
CA SER A 132 -22.23 20.41 3.01
C SER A 132 -22.35 20.93 4.45
N VAL A 133 -21.54 20.40 5.39
CA VAL A 133 -21.52 20.87 6.78
C VAL A 133 -20.92 22.30 6.83
N PRO A 134 -21.66 23.30 7.33
CA PRO A 134 -21.16 24.65 7.45
C PRO A 134 -19.89 24.72 8.30
N GLY A 135 -18.87 25.44 7.84
CA GLY A 135 -17.58 25.59 8.53
C GLY A 135 -16.52 24.56 8.14
N VAL A 136 -16.89 23.38 7.64
CA VAL A 136 -15.91 22.35 7.25
C VAL A 136 -14.99 22.82 6.11
N SER A 137 -15.54 23.44 5.07
CA SER A 137 -14.74 23.98 3.96
C SER A 137 -13.75 25.06 4.42
N GLN A 138 -14.16 25.93 5.35
CA GLN A 138 -13.32 26.98 5.93
C GLN A 138 -12.22 26.39 6.82
N THR A 139 -12.53 25.35 7.59
CA THR A 139 -11.55 24.61 8.39
C THR A 139 -10.53 23.91 7.48
N ILE A 140 -10.97 23.23 6.41
CA ILE A 140 -10.07 22.59 5.44
C ILE A 140 -9.15 23.62 4.79
N GLU A 141 -9.66 24.78 4.38
CA GLU A 141 -8.86 25.86 3.81
C GLU A 141 -7.85 26.42 4.82
N SER A 142 -8.25 26.61 6.09
CA SER A 142 -7.32 27.04 7.14
C SER A 142 -6.21 26.03 7.40
N PHE A 143 -6.51 24.73 7.36
CA PHE A 143 -5.50 23.67 7.51
C PHE A 143 -4.54 23.63 6.33
N LYS A 144 -5.02 23.81 5.10
CA LYS A 144 -4.17 23.90 3.90
C LYS A 144 -3.25 25.12 3.99
N ALA A 145 -3.79 26.28 4.37
CA ALA A 145 -3.00 27.49 4.56
C ALA A 145 -1.92 27.30 5.63
N GLN A 146 -2.29 26.71 6.79
CA GLN A 146 -1.35 26.41 7.86
C GLN A 146 -0.27 25.39 7.46
N GLY A 147 -0.64 24.36 6.69
CA GLY A 147 0.31 23.37 6.17
C GLY A 147 1.34 24.00 5.23
N ILE A 148 0.91 24.90 4.33
CA ILE A 148 1.81 25.64 3.45
C ILE A 148 2.74 26.55 4.25
N THR A 149 2.21 27.27 5.25
CA THR A 149 3.05 28.13 6.10
C THR A 149 4.05 27.33 6.93
N ASN A 150 3.67 26.15 7.43
CA ASN A 150 4.58 25.28 8.19
C ASN A 150 5.66 24.68 7.30
N ALA A 151 5.30 24.23 6.10
CA ALA A 151 6.26 23.73 5.11
C ALA A 151 7.24 24.83 4.66
N MET A 152 6.76 26.06 4.45
CA MET A 152 7.64 27.21 4.17
C MET A 152 8.55 27.53 5.36
N ALA A 153 8.02 27.53 6.59
CA ALA A 153 8.81 27.78 7.80
C ALA A 153 9.86 26.69 8.07
N GLU A 154 9.60 25.44 7.70
CA GLU A 154 10.59 24.35 7.73
C GLU A 154 11.64 24.49 6.63
N ALA A 155 11.25 24.91 5.42
CA ALA A 155 12.20 25.20 4.34
C ALA A 155 13.15 26.34 4.72
N TYR A 156 12.63 27.45 5.27
CA TYR A 156 13.44 28.56 5.76
C TYR A 156 14.41 28.14 6.89
N ARG A 157 13.95 27.32 7.85
CA ARG A 157 14.82 26.79 8.91
C ARG A 157 15.91 25.86 8.38
N LYS A 158 15.63 25.10 7.32
CA LYS A 158 16.64 24.25 6.66
C LYS A 158 17.66 25.07 5.87
N GLU A 159 17.25 26.15 5.20
CA GLU A 159 18.18 27.07 4.53
C GLU A 159 19.07 27.82 5.53
N GLU A 160 18.50 28.31 6.63
CA GLU A 160 19.24 29.02 7.68
C GLU A 160 20.26 28.11 8.38
N ASN A 161 19.92 26.83 8.60
CA ASN A 161 20.86 25.82 9.13
C ASN A 161 21.91 25.33 8.11
N GLN A 162 21.74 25.60 6.81
CA GLN A 162 22.78 25.33 5.80
C GLN A 162 23.76 26.49 5.62
N ILE A 163 23.39 27.70 6.04
CA ILE A 163 24.30 28.85 6.13
C ILE A 163 24.76 28.97 7.58
N GLY A 164 25.71 28.10 7.96
CA GLY A 164 26.40 28.25 9.24
C GLY A 164 27.01 29.65 9.41
N PRO A 165 27.20 30.13 10.65
CA PRO A 165 27.78 31.45 10.91
C PRO A 165 29.26 31.44 10.49
N GLY A 166 29.53 31.75 9.22
CA GLY A 166 30.88 31.77 8.64
C GLY A 166 31.03 31.41 7.16
N GLY A 167 29.95 31.24 6.39
CA GLY A 167 30.04 30.84 4.97
C GLY A 167 30.65 31.90 4.05
N ALA A 168 31.97 31.87 3.89
CA ALA A 168 32.67 32.50 2.77
C ALA A 168 32.30 31.80 1.45
N CYS A 169 31.74 32.54 0.51
CA CYS A 169 31.44 32.04 -0.83
C CYS A 169 32.75 31.81 -1.60
N TYR A 170 33.18 30.56 -1.75
CA TYR A 170 34.21 30.19 -2.71
C TYR A 170 33.63 30.32 -4.12
N ARG A 171 33.84 31.46 -4.80
CA ARG A 171 33.76 31.52 -6.27
C ARG A 171 35.11 31.07 -6.79
N GLY A 172 35.16 29.87 -7.35
CA GLY A 172 36.29 29.41 -8.15
C GLY A 172 36.25 30.07 -9.51
N ASP A 173 37.38 30.63 -9.91
CA ASP A 173 37.76 30.93 -11.30
C ASP A 173 38.03 29.64 -12.09
#